data_AF-A0A924WY26-F1
#
_entry.id   AF-A0A924WY26-F1
#
_cell.length_a   1.000
_cell.length_b   1.000
_cell.length_c   1.000
_cell.angle_alpha   90.00
_cell.angle_beta   90.00
_cell.angle_gamma   90.00
#
_symmetry.space_group_name_H-M   'P 1'
#
loop_
_entity.id
_entity.type
_entity.pdbx_description
1 polymer ?
#
loop_
_entity_poly.entity_id
_entity_poly.type
_entity_poly.pdbx_seq_one_letter_code
_entity_poly.pdbx_strand_id
1 'polypeptide(L)'
;MRNSHCILAIAATAAIGLGTLTIAQDKSMESGRPELSKMEKPMGAMAKIDKGMAEKMVASWPEASKMACMAMMEKYGPPNEMTPTHAMWMNNGPWKWTCVSSMATEHKFPVAHEDVMEQAIDYRVPPEMVSKIVMYDGSVTVKRTEGLLTARCDKEGANFLALNLAHEIATGKRSVEEARMEYAKQIDMVMKKQPAPLTEKLMFAPMKDKANDTDQPAMMK
;
A
#
# COMPACT_ATOMS: atom_id res chain seq x y z
N MET A 1 70.25 33.25 41.76
CA MET A 1 71.35 33.38 40.79
C MET A 1 70.72 33.38 39.40
N ARG A 2 70.53 34.56 38.82
CA ARG A 2 71.36 35.18 37.76
C ARG A 2 71.25 34.49 36.39
N ASN A 3 70.53 35.18 35.51
CA ASN A 3 70.58 35.27 34.04
C ASN A 3 71.58 34.40 33.26
N SER A 4 71.13 33.92 32.09
CA SER A 4 71.71 34.33 30.80
C SER A 4 70.75 34.13 29.63
N HIS A 5 70.79 35.09 28.71
CA HIS A 5 69.93 35.33 27.56
C HIS A 5 70.38 34.64 26.26
N CYS A 6 69.53 34.81 25.22
CA CYS A 6 69.79 34.81 23.75
C CYS A 6 69.50 33.47 23.03
N ILE A 7 68.79 33.38 21.87
CA ILE A 7 68.44 34.35 20.81
C ILE A 7 67.35 33.74 19.86
N LEU A 8 66.58 34.63 19.19
CA LEU A 8 65.75 34.51 17.94
C LEU A 8 64.80 33.29 17.74
N ALA A 9 63.49 33.44 17.70
CA ALA A 9 62.62 34.06 16.67
C ALA A 9 62.67 33.40 15.28
N ILE A 10 61.59 32.68 14.92
CA ILE A 10 60.83 32.78 13.65
C ILE A 10 59.40 32.33 13.99
N ALA A 11 58.44 33.26 13.88
CA ALA A 11 57.01 32.98 13.94
C ALA A 11 56.50 32.85 12.50
N ALA A 12 55.81 31.74 12.19
CA ALA A 12 55.03 31.57 10.98
C ALA A 12 53.57 31.40 11.38
N THR A 13 52.82 32.50 11.35
CA THR A 13 51.37 32.55 11.55
C THR A 13 50.69 32.23 10.22
N ALA A 14 50.09 31.04 10.12
CA ALA A 14 49.17 30.72 9.02
C ALA A 14 47.77 31.25 9.37
N ALA A 15 47.35 32.30 8.68
CA ALA A 15 45.98 32.81 8.75
C ALA A 15 45.05 31.92 7.91
N ILE A 16 44.11 31.23 8.57
CA ILE A 16 42.98 30.59 7.89
C ILE A 16 41.89 31.66 7.76
N GLY A 17 41.67 32.14 6.54
CA GLY A 17 40.57 33.04 6.21
C GLY A 17 39.23 32.32 6.36
N LEU A 18 38.43 32.74 7.33
CA LEU A 18 37.00 32.45 7.41
C LEU A 18 36.28 33.25 6.32
N GLY A 19 36.04 32.62 5.17
CA GLY A 19 35.15 33.15 4.15
C GLY A 19 33.70 33.05 4.62
N THR A 20 33.06 34.19 4.87
CA THR A 20 31.61 34.29 5.05
C THR A 20 30.90 33.94 3.75
N LEU A 21 30.10 32.88 3.75
CA LEU A 21 29.25 32.51 2.62
C LEU A 21 27.98 33.38 2.65
N THR A 22 27.98 34.45 1.87
CA THR A 22 26.79 35.29 1.65
C THR A 22 25.87 34.57 0.67
N ILE A 23 24.75 34.02 1.14
CA ILE A 23 23.70 33.48 0.24
C ILE A 23 22.94 34.68 -0.31
N ALA A 24 23.16 34.99 -1.60
CA ALA A 24 22.33 35.93 -2.34
C ALA A 24 20.93 35.32 -2.51
N GLN A 25 19.90 36.06 -2.10
CA GLN A 25 18.51 35.72 -2.40
C GLN A 25 18.26 35.96 -3.90
N ASP A 26 18.21 34.88 -4.67
CA ASP A 26 17.76 34.96 -6.06
C ASP A 26 16.22 35.05 -6.09
N LYS A 27 15.71 36.22 -6.49
CA LYS A 27 14.28 36.54 -6.59
C LYS A 27 13.67 36.15 -7.95
N SER A 28 14.32 35.31 -8.77
CA SER A 28 13.83 35.00 -10.12
C SER A 28 13.08 33.66 -10.29
N MET A 29 12.60 33.01 -9.22
CA MET A 29 11.84 31.75 -9.31
C MET A 29 10.34 31.86 -8.94
N GLU A 30 9.70 33.00 -9.18
CA GLU A 30 8.27 33.21 -8.83
C GLU A 30 7.35 33.39 -10.05
N SER A 31 7.71 32.85 -11.22
CA SER A 31 6.79 32.78 -12.35
C SER A 31 6.88 31.42 -13.05
N GLY A 32 5.96 30.51 -12.70
CA GLY A 32 5.73 29.31 -13.50
C GLY A 32 5.52 28.00 -12.76
N ARG A 33 4.90 27.96 -11.58
CA ARG A 33 4.25 26.70 -11.14
C ARG A 33 2.96 26.55 -11.95
N PRO A 34 2.86 25.58 -12.87
CA PRO A 34 1.58 25.30 -13.50
C PRO A 34 0.59 24.85 -12.41
N GLU A 35 -0.60 25.45 -12.45
CA GLU A 35 -1.73 25.06 -11.63
C GLU A 35 -2.08 23.60 -11.95
N LEU A 36 -1.72 22.67 -11.05
CA LEU A 36 -1.97 21.22 -11.20
C LEU A 36 -3.47 20.85 -11.11
N SER A 37 -4.37 21.84 -11.07
CA SER A 37 -5.81 21.66 -10.81
C SER A 37 -6.65 21.32 -12.05
N LYS A 38 -6.05 21.14 -13.24
CA LYS A 38 -6.83 20.95 -14.49
C LYS A 38 -6.34 19.83 -15.43
N MET A 39 -5.74 18.78 -14.88
CA MET A 39 -5.54 17.52 -15.62
C MET A 39 -6.09 16.29 -14.89
N GLU A 40 -7.25 16.42 -14.25
CA GLU A 40 -8.07 15.23 -14.02
C GLU A 40 -8.80 14.93 -15.34
N LYS A 41 -8.08 14.27 -16.26
CA LYS A 41 -8.79 13.43 -17.22
C LYS A 41 -9.59 12.45 -16.36
N PRO A 42 -10.90 12.23 -16.62
CA PRO A 42 -11.57 11.10 -16.01
C PRO A 42 -10.70 9.88 -16.33
N MET A 43 -10.39 9.08 -15.31
CA MET A 43 -9.63 7.85 -15.44
C MET A 43 -10.46 6.89 -16.31
N GLY A 44 -10.49 7.16 -17.61
CA GLY A 44 -11.12 6.34 -18.63
C GLY A 44 -10.48 4.98 -18.58
N ALA A 45 -11.27 3.95 -18.89
CA ALA A 45 -10.84 2.55 -18.82
C ALA A 45 -9.41 2.41 -19.37
N MET A 46 -8.44 2.19 -18.47
CA MET A 46 -7.06 2.01 -18.87
C MET A 46 -7.00 0.87 -19.89
N ALA A 47 -6.18 1.02 -20.92
CA ALA A 47 -6.00 -0.04 -21.90
C ALA A 47 -5.60 -1.34 -21.18
N LYS A 48 -6.18 -2.45 -21.62
CA LYS A 48 -5.81 -3.79 -21.14
C LYS A 48 -4.75 -4.37 -22.06
N ILE A 49 -3.87 -5.19 -21.51
CA ILE A 49 -2.95 -5.96 -22.33
C ILE A 49 -3.70 -7.03 -23.15
N ASP A 50 -3.06 -7.54 -24.19
CA ASP A 50 -3.60 -8.67 -24.94
C ASP A 50 -3.72 -9.92 -24.04
N LYS A 51 -4.85 -10.63 -24.16
CA LYS A 51 -5.14 -11.81 -23.34
C LYS A 51 -4.13 -12.95 -23.59
N GLY A 52 -3.79 -13.22 -24.84
CA GLY A 52 -2.87 -14.29 -25.20
C GLY A 52 -1.44 -13.99 -24.73
N MET A 53 -1.04 -12.72 -24.73
CA MET A 53 0.21 -12.27 -24.12
C MET A 53 0.20 -12.48 -22.60
N ALA A 54 -0.88 -12.09 -21.92
CA ALA A 54 -1.03 -12.28 -20.48
C ALA A 54 -0.91 -13.75 -20.06
N GLU A 55 -1.63 -14.64 -20.76
CA GLU A 55 -1.62 -16.08 -20.52
C GLU A 55 -0.22 -16.70 -20.71
N LYS A 56 0.53 -16.24 -21.71
CA LYS A 56 1.92 -16.69 -21.92
C LYS A 56 2.85 -16.23 -20.80
N MET A 57 2.70 -15.00 -20.31
CA MET A 57 3.58 -14.46 -19.26
C MET A 57 3.34 -15.13 -17.91
N VAL A 58 2.09 -15.43 -17.55
CA VAL A 58 1.75 -16.09 -16.28
C VAL A 58 2.05 -17.60 -16.31
N ALA A 59 2.26 -18.20 -17.49
CA ALA A 59 2.40 -19.65 -17.62
C ALA A 59 3.54 -20.24 -16.78
N SER A 60 4.62 -19.46 -16.57
CA SER A 60 5.81 -19.83 -15.80
C SER A 60 5.77 -19.43 -14.32
N TRP A 61 4.70 -18.78 -13.86
CA TRP A 61 4.58 -18.37 -12.46
C TRP A 61 4.36 -19.57 -11.54
N PRO A 62 4.72 -19.47 -10.25
CA PRO A 62 4.34 -20.45 -9.24
C PRO A 62 2.83 -20.70 -9.21
N GLU A 63 2.43 -21.91 -8.83
CA GLU A 63 1.06 -22.39 -8.99
C GLU A 63 0.02 -21.48 -8.32
N ALA A 64 0.26 -21.06 -7.06
CA ALA A 64 -0.66 -20.18 -6.34
C ALA A 64 -0.86 -18.84 -7.06
N SER A 65 0.23 -18.18 -7.45
CA SER A 65 0.22 -16.92 -8.20
C SER A 65 -0.45 -17.06 -9.56
N LYS A 66 -0.17 -18.15 -10.27
CA LYS A 66 -0.76 -18.45 -11.57
C LYS A 66 -2.26 -18.64 -11.46
N MET A 67 -2.72 -19.44 -10.50
CA MET A 67 -4.14 -19.69 -10.26
C MET A 67 -4.88 -18.40 -9.86
N ALA A 68 -4.30 -17.59 -8.97
CA ALA A 68 -4.87 -16.30 -8.60
C ALA A 68 -4.98 -15.34 -9.81
N CYS A 69 -3.93 -15.25 -10.62
CA CYS A 69 -3.92 -14.40 -11.82
C CYS A 69 -4.92 -14.89 -12.88
N MET A 70 -5.06 -16.21 -13.07
CA MET A 70 -6.05 -16.79 -14.00
C MET A 70 -7.48 -16.51 -13.54
N ALA A 71 -7.78 -16.66 -12.25
CA ALA A 71 -9.08 -16.28 -11.68
C ALA A 71 -9.35 -14.77 -11.83
N MET A 72 -8.31 -13.96 -11.63
CA MET A 72 -8.12 -12.57 -12.10
C MET A 72 -8.73 -12.32 -13.47
N MET A 73 -8.12 -12.97 -14.46
CA MET A 73 -8.43 -12.79 -15.86
C MET A 73 -9.81 -13.32 -16.24
N GLU A 74 -10.24 -14.42 -15.62
CA GLU A 74 -11.57 -14.99 -15.83
C GLU A 74 -12.67 -14.01 -15.38
N LYS A 75 -12.52 -13.43 -14.19
CA LYS A 75 -13.54 -12.55 -13.61
C LYS A 75 -13.52 -11.13 -14.18
N TYR A 76 -12.33 -10.55 -14.37
CA TYR A 76 -12.17 -9.14 -14.71
C TYR A 76 -11.60 -8.88 -16.12
N GLY A 77 -11.32 -9.93 -16.88
CA GLY A 77 -10.62 -9.85 -18.17
C GLY A 77 -9.11 -9.60 -17.99
N PRO A 78 -8.37 -9.37 -19.09
CA PRO A 78 -6.92 -9.16 -19.01
C PRO A 78 -6.53 -7.98 -18.11
N PRO A 79 -5.33 -8.01 -17.48
CA PRO A 79 -4.87 -6.91 -16.64
C PRO A 79 -4.61 -5.65 -17.46
N ASN A 80 -4.58 -4.51 -16.79
CA ASN A 80 -4.17 -3.22 -17.36
C ASN A 80 -2.67 -3.17 -17.62
N GLU A 81 -1.89 -3.72 -16.70
CA GLU A 81 -0.43 -3.78 -16.80
C GLU A 81 0.06 -5.17 -16.40
N MET A 82 1.13 -5.62 -17.06
CA MET A 82 1.78 -6.87 -16.69
C MET A 82 3.29 -6.79 -16.92
N THR A 83 4.02 -7.34 -15.96
CA THR A 83 5.46 -7.53 -15.99
C THR A 83 5.75 -9.02 -15.80
N PRO A 84 7.01 -9.47 -15.92
CA PRO A 84 7.35 -10.86 -15.64
C PRO A 84 6.98 -11.33 -14.23
N THR A 85 6.78 -10.41 -13.27
CA THR A 85 6.54 -10.77 -11.86
C THR A 85 5.23 -10.23 -11.27
N HIS A 86 4.51 -9.35 -11.98
CA HIS A 86 3.27 -8.73 -11.48
C HIS A 86 2.23 -8.54 -12.58
N ALA A 87 0.96 -8.67 -12.23
CA ALA A 87 -0.19 -8.34 -13.06
C ALA A 87 -1.11 -7.39 -12.27
N MET A 88 -1.53 -6.30 -12.91
CA MET A 88 -2.28 -5.22 -12.25
C MET A 88 -3.59 -4.96 -12.98
N TRP A 89 -4.68 -4.96 -12.22
CA TRP A 89 -5.98 -4.46 -12.64
C TRP A 89 -6.27 -3.16 -11.91
N MET A 90 -6.79 -2.18 -12.63
CA MET A 90 -7.18 -0.88 -12.11
C MET A 90 -8.70 -0.75 -12.19
N ASN A 91 -9.31 -0.25 -11.11
CA ASN A 91 -10.75 0.04 -11.03
C ASN A 91 -11.64 -1.16 -11.44
N ASN A 92 -11.36 -2.34 -10.91
CA ASN A 92 -12.09 -3.58 -11.22
C ASN A 92 -13.07 -3.97 -10.09
N GLY A 93 -14.36 -4.08 -10.41
CA GLY A 93 -15.37 -4.42 -9.40
C GLY A 93 -15.40 -3.40 -8.24
N PRO A 94 -15.32 -3.83 -6.97
CA PRO A 94 -15.22 -2.92 -5.83
C PRO A 94 -13.80 -2.40 -5.57
N TRP A 95 -12.80 -2.92 -6.28
CA TRP A 95 -11.39 -2.67 -6.01
C TRP A 95 -10.92 -1.40 -6.72
N LYS A 96 -10.15 -0.58 -5.99
CA LYS A 96 -9.36 0.51 -6.59
C LYS A 96 -8.29 -0.07 -7.50
N TRP A 97 -7.65 -1.15 -7.05
CA TRP A 97 -6.76 -1.97 -7.85
C TRP A 97 -6.66 -3.39 -7.27
N THR A 98 -6.25 -4.32 -8.13
CA THR A 98 -5.86 -5.70 -7.77
C THR A 98 -4.48 -5.95 -8.34
N CYS A 99 -3.55 -6.41 -7.51
CA CYS A 99 -2.20 -6.78 -7.92
C CYS A 99 -1.95 -8.25 -7.58
N VAL A 100 -1.59 -9.06 -8.58
CA VAL A 100 -1.11 -10.43 -8.36
C VAL A 100 0.38 -10.47 -8.63
N SER A 101 1.14 -11.06 -7.71
CA SER A 101 2.59 -11.23 -7.80
C SER A 101 2.98 -12.69 -8.00
N SER A 102 4.04 -12.93 -8.76
CA SER A 102 4.73 -14.22 -8.86
C SER A 102 5.49 -14.60 -7.57
N MET A 103 5.66 -13.66 -6.64
CA MET A 103 6.33 -13.89 -5.35
C MET A 103 5.27 -14.11 -4.26
N ALA A 104 5.42 -15.22 -3.53
CA ALA A 104 4.56 -15.57 -2.41
C ALA A 104 5.16 -15.15 -1.06
N THR A 105 4.31 -14.81 -0.11
CA THR A 105 4.66 -14.72 1.31
C THR A 105 3.90 -15.79 2.07
N GLU A 106 4.57 -16.58 2.92
CA GLU A 106 3.89 -17.57 3.75
C GLU A 106 3.01 -16.88 4.79
N HIS A 107 1.73 -17.27 4.84
CA HIS A 107 0.78 -16.79 5.83
C HIS A 107 0.10 -17.97 6.53
N LYS A 108 0.04 -17.93 7.86
CA LYS A 108 -0.42 -19.06 8.70
C LYS A 108 -1.82 -18.88 9.28
N PHE A 109 -2.49 -17.78 8.97
CA PHE A 109 -3.80 -17.46 9.52
C PHE A 109 -4.85 -17.32 8.41
N PRO A 110 -6.07 -17.86 8.59
CA PRO A 110 -6.48 -18.79 9.66
C PRO A 110 -5.94 -20.21 9.46
N VAL A 111 -5.46 -20.51 8.25
CA VAL A 111 -4.78 -21.74 7.85
C VAL A 111 -3.57 -21.39 6.99
N ALA A 112 -2.59 -22.29 6.88
CA ALA A 112 -1.39 -22.06 6.08
C ALA A 112 -1.72 -21.90 4.58
N HIS A 113 -1.27 -20.82 3.98
CA HIS A 113 -1.39 -20.51 2.55
C HIS A 113 -0.32 -19.50 2.10
N GLU A 114 -0.33 -19.17 0.82
CA GLU A 114 0.60 -18.21 0.19
C GLU A 114 -0.12 -16.93 -0.20
N ASP A 115 0.35 -15.80 0.32
CA ASP A 115 -0.12 -14.48 -0.01
C ASP A 115 0.50 -14.03 -1.35
N VAL A 116 -0.30 -14.06 -2.42
CA VAL A 116 0.14 -13.76 -3.80
C VAL A 116 -0.67 -12.65 -4.47
N MET A 117 -1.81 -12.26 -3.90
CA MET A 117 -2.70 -11.24 -4.45
C MET A 117 -3.05 -10.19 -3.39
N GLU A 118 -2.79 -8.92 -3.71
CA GLU A 118 -3.17 -7.77 -2.90
C GLU A 118 -4.27 -6.98 -3.60
N GLN A 119 -5.28 -6.55 -2.83
CA GLN A 119 -6.39 -5.77 -3.35
C GLN A 119 -6.68 -4.59 -2.43
N ALA A 120 -7.00 -3.44 -3.04
CA ALA A 120 -7.20 -2.20 -2.33
C ALA A 120 -8.58 -1.60 -2.55
N ILE A 121 -9.06 -0.90 -1.53
CA ILE A 121 -10.26 -0.07 -1.59
C ILE A 121 -9.96 1.32 -1.02
N ASP A 122 -10.73 2.31 -1.48
CA ASP A 122 -10.81 3.61 -0.81
C ASP A 122 -11.53 3.44 0.53
N TYR A 123 -10.81 3.58 1.64
CA TYR A 123 -11.33 3.42 2.99
C TYR A 123 -10.47 4.15 4.01
N ARG A 124 -11.09 5.06 4.77
CA ARG A 124 -10.44 5.77 5.87
C ARG A 124 -10.65 5.01 7.18
N VAL A 125 -9.58 4.44 7.72
CA VAL A 125 -9.59 3.88 9.08
C VAL A 125 -9.38 5.02 10.08
N PRO A 126 -10.23 5.14 11.13
CA PRO A 126 -9.96 6.08 12.22
C PRO A 126 -8.59 5.82 12.86
N PRO A 127 -7.73 6.84 13.09
CA PRO A 127 -6.37 6.63 13.60
C PRO A 127 -6.29 5.78 14.88
N GLU A 128 -7.24 5.96 15.80
CA GLU A 128 -7.34 5.23 17.06
C GLU A 128 -7.67 3.73 16.89
N MET A 129 -8.11 3.33 15.69
CA MET A 129 -8.46 1.94 15.36
C MET A 129 -7.36 1.23 14.57
N VAL A 130 -6.33 1.93 14.09
CA VAL A 130 -5.26 1.35 13.24
C VAL A 130 -4.54 0.21 13.94
N SER A 131 -4.21 0.35 15.23
CA SER A 131 -3.55 -0.71 16.00
C SER A 131 -4.41 -1.97 16.09
N LYS A 132 -5.73 -1.84 16.19
CA LYS A 132 -6.66 -2.97 16.22
C LYS A 132 -6.72 -3.69 14.89
N ILE A 133 -6.66 -2.97 13.76
CA ILE A 133 -6.59 -3.59 12.44
C ILE A 133 -5.31 -4.42 12.30
N VAL A 134 -4.16 -3.87 12.73
CA VAL A 134 -2.87 -4.58 12.70
C VAL A 134 -2.85 -5.80 13.62
N MET A 135 -3.47 -5.73 14.80
CA MET A 135 -3.59 -6.90 15.70
C MET A 135 -4.52 -7.99 15.16
N TYR A 136 -5.49 -7.61 14.32
CA TYR A 136 -6.46 -8.53 13.76
C TYR A 136 -5.86 -9.42 12.68
N ASP A 137 -5.22 -8.84 11.66
CA ASP A 137 -4.70 -9.57 10.51
C ASP A 137 -3.47 -8.86 9.92
N GLY A 138 -2.34 -9.58 9.87
CA GLY A 138 -1.09 -9.06 9.35
C GLY A 138 -1.09 -8.82 7.85
N SER A 139 -2.04 -9.40 7.13
CA SER A 139 -2.22 -9.21 5.69
C SER A 139 -3.16 -8.05 5.36
N VAL A 140 -3.71 -7.35 6.37
CA VAL A 140 -4.47 -6.12 6.20
C VAL A 140 -3.59 -4.90 6.48
N THR A 141 -3.38 -4.05 5.48
CA THR A 141 -2.54 -2.84 5.62
C THR A 141 -3.37 -1.56 5.44
N VAL A 142 -3.17 -0.61 6.36
CA VAL A 142 -3.76 0.74 6.34
C VAL A 142 -2.76 1.72 5.72
N LYS A 143 -3.12 2.36 4.61
CA LYS A 143 -2.35 3.45 3.99
C LYS A 143 -3.07 4.78 4.22
N ARG A 144 -2.87 5.37 5.41
CA ARG A 144 -3.66 6.53 5.90
C ARG A 144 -3.63 7.72 4.95
N THR A 145 -2.45 8.17 4.53
CA THR A 145 -2.29 9.32 3.64
C THR A 145 -3.01 9.13 2.31
N GLU A 146 -2.92 7.92 1.74
CA GLU A 146 -3.59 7.54 0.48
C GLU A 146 -5.09 7.23 0.68
N GLY A 147 -5.57 7.11 1.92
CA GLY A 147 -6.94 6.70 2.20
C GLY A 147 -7.26 5.27 1.78
N LEU A 148 -6.29 4.34 1.86
CA LEU A 148 -6.51 2.96 1.42
C LEU A 148 -6.52 1.97 2.57
N LEU A 149 -7.39 0.97 2.42
CA LEU A 149 -7.31 -0.29 3.14
C LEU A 149 -7.05 -1.39 2.12
N THR A 150 -6.08 -2.24 2.43
CA THR A 150 -5.64 -3.33 1.54
C THR A 150 -5.69 -4.66 2.27
N ALA A 151 -5.94 -5.74 1.54
CA ALA A 151 -5.83 -7.11 2.03
C ALA A 151 -5.01 -7.95 1.05
N ARG A 152 -4.22 -8.89 1.57
CA ARG A 152 -3.43 -9.83 0.78
C ARG A 152 -3.82 -11.28 1.10
N CYS A 153 -3.98 -12.12 0.06
CA CYS A 153 -4.29 -13.55 0.16
C CYS A 153 -4.04 -14.28 -1.18
N ASP A 154 -4.41 -15.56 -1.29
CA ASP A 154 -4.45 -16.35 -2.53
C ASP A 154 -5.79 -16.24 -3.28
N LYS A 155 -6.86 -15.83 -2.58
CA LYS A 155 -8.23 -15.79 -3.09
C LYS A 155 -8.91 -14.46 -2.80
N GLU A 156 -9.68 -13.97 -3.77
CA GLU A 156 -10.42 -12.70 -3.64
C GLU A 156 -11.47 -12.79 -2.53
N GLY A 157 -12.12 -13.94 -2.37
CA GLY A 157 -13.10 -14.13 -1.30
C GLY A 157 -12.50 -13.98 0.10
N ALA A 158 -11.24 -14.36 0.28
CA ALA A 158 -10.54 -14.16 1.54
C ALA A 158 -10.20 -12.67 1.77
N ASN A 159 -9.85 -11.94 0.70
CA ASN A 159 -9.68 -10.48 0.78
C ASN A 159 -11.01 -9.77 1.10
N PHE A 160 -12.15 -10.22 0.55
CA PHE A 160 -13.47 -9.70 0.96
C PHE A 160 -13.72 -9.92 2.45
N LEU A 161 -13.49 -11.14 2.94
CA LEU A 161 -13.65 -11.49 4.35
C LEU A 161 -12.77 -10.62 5.26
N ALA A 162 -11.49 -10.48 4.93
CA ALA A 162 -10.53 -9.69 5.70
C ALA A 162 -10.98 -8.22 5.81
N LEU A 163 -11.39 -7.61 4.69
CA LEU A 163 -11.83 -6.21 4.69
C LEU A 163 -13.19 -5.99 5.34
N ASN A 164 -14.11 -6.94 5.22
CA ASN A 164 -15.40 -6.89 5.91
C ASN A 164 -15.22 -6.88 7.43
N LEU A 165 -14.37 -7.75 7.95
CA LEU A 165 -14.08 -7.82 9.37
C LEU A 165 -13.26 -6.62 9.86
N ALA A 166 -12.31 -6.14 9.05
CA ALA A 166 -11.59 -4.91 9.33
C ALA A 166 -12.54 -3.69 9.43
N HIS A 167 -13.57 -3.62 8.59
CA HIS A 167 -14.61 -2.60 8.69
C HIS A 167 -15.41 -2.69 10.00
N GLU A 168 -15.81 -3.90 10.41
CA GLU A 168 -16.53 -4.10 11.66
C GLU A 168 -15.68 -3.73 12.88
N ILE A 169 -14.38 -4.00 12.85
CA ILE A 169 -13.45 -3.52 13.87
C ILE A 169 -13.39 -2.00 13.83
N ALA A 170 -13.11 -1.39 12.67
CA ALA A 170 -12.95 0.05 12.52
C ALA A 170 -14.19 0.85 12.97
N THR A 171 -15.38 0.26 12.89
CA THR A 171 -16.66 0.86 13.34
C THR A 171 -17.04 0.51 14.77
N GLY A 172 -16.22 -0.28 15.47
CA GLY A 172 -16.49 -0.72 16.84
C GLY A 172 -17.60 -1.77 16.97
N LYS A 173 -18.08 -2.32 15.86
CA LYS A 173 -19.11 -3.37 15.85
C LYS A 173 -18.57 -4.72 16.34
N ARG A 174 -17.27 -4.96 16.21
CA ARG A 174 -16.63 -6.23 16.56
C ARG A 174 -15.25 -6.01 17.20
N SER A 175 -14.90 -6.85 18.17
CA SER A 175 -13.55 -6.91 18.75
C SER A 175 -12.55 -7.63 17.83
N VAL A 176 -11.25 -7.50 18.12
CA VAL A 176 -10.18 -8.17 17.36
C VAL A 176 -10.32 -9.69 17.48
N GLU A 177 -10.58 -10.19 18.68
CA GLU A 177 -10.69 -11.61 18.99
C GLU A 177 -11.89 -12.24 18.28
N GLU A 178 -13.06 -11.59 18.33
CA GLU A 178 -14.26 -12.03 17.62
C GLU A 178 -14.06 -12.05 16.11
N ALA A 179 -13.36 -11.05 15.56
CA ALA A 179 -13.07 -11.00 14.13
C ALA A 179 -12.17 -12.15 13.69
N ARG A 180 -11.14 -12.49 14.48
CA ARG A 180 -10.27 -13.64 14.19
C ARG A 180 -11.03 -14.97 14.22
N MET A 181 -11.94 -15.14 15.19
CA MET A 181 -12.80 -16.33 15.26
C MET A 181 -13.80 -16.40 14.09
N GLU A 182 -14.45 -15.29 13.74
CA GLU A 182 -15.38 -15.26 12.60
C GLU A 182 -14.66 -15.50 11.28
N TYR A 183 -13.42 -15.01 11.11
CA TYR A 183 -12.60 -15.34 9.94
C TYR A 183 -12.44 -16.85 9.81
N ALA A 184 -11.91 -17.50 10.85
CA ALA A 184 -11.66 -18.94 10.84
C ALA A 184 -12.95 -19.74 10.54
N LYS A 185 -14.08 -19.31 11.12
CA LYS A 185 -15.39 -19.91 10.86
C LYS A 185 -15.83 -19.77 9.40
N GLN A 186 -15.72 -18.58 8.79
CA GLN A 186 -16.10 -18.37 7.39
C GLN A 186 -15.23 -19.19 6.44
N ILE A 187 -13.93 -19.31 6.70
CA ILE A 187 -13.05 -20.18 5.92
C ILE A 187 -13.40 -21.66 6.09
N ASP A 188 -13.71 -22.13 7.30
CA ASP A 188 -14.19 -23.50 7.52
C ASP A 188 -15.49 -23.77 6.74
N MET A 189 -16.42 -22.81 6.69
CA MET A 189 -17.62 -22.90 5.85
C MET A 189 -17.28 -23.04 4.36
N VAL A 190 -16.34 -22.24 3.84
CA VAL A 190 -15.85 -22.36 2.45
C VAL A 190 -15.25 -23.75 2.20
N MET A 191 -14.40 -24.25 3.11
CA MET A 191 -13.79 -25.59 2.99
C MET A 191 -14.84 -26.71 2.97
N LYS A 192 -15.93 -26.54 3.72
CA LYS A 192 -17.09 -27.45 3.75
C LYS A 192 -18.08 -27.22 2.60
N LYS A 193 -17.79 -26.31 1.67
CA LYS A 193 -18.67 -25.90 0.56
C LYS A 193 -20.03 -25.41 1.06
N GLN A 194 -20.05 -24.77 2.22
CA GLN A 194 -21.22 -24.11 2.79
C GLN A 194 -21.22 -22.61 2.42
N PRO A 195 -22.39 -21.95 2.41
CA PRO A 195 -22.45 -20.51 2.15
C PRO A 195 -21.62 -19.71 3.17
N ALA A 196 -20.74 -18.85 2.70
CA ALA A 196 -19.87 -18.01 3.54
C ALA A 196 -20.02 -16.54 3.13
N PRO A 197 -21.07 -15.84 3.61
CA PRO A 197 -21.51 -14.56 3.03
C PRO A 197 -20.44 -13.46 3.04
N LEU A 198 -19.56 -13.45 4.05
CA LEU A 198 -18.51 -12.42 4.15
C LEU A 198 -17.39 -12.61 3.11
N THR A 199 -17.36 -13.75 2.41
CA THR A 199 -16.38 -14.05 1.36
C THR A 199 -16.89 -13.70 -0.04
N GLU A 200 -18.16 -13.35 -0.20
CA GLU A 200 -18.78 -13.19 -1.52
C GLU A 200 -18.58 -11.79 -2.09
N LYS A 201 -18.56 -10.77 -1.22
CA LYS A 201 -18.46 -9.35 -1.58
C LYS A 201 -18.14 -8.49 -0.36
N LEU A 202 -17.83 -7.22 -0.60
CA LEU A 202 -17.86 -6.22 0.46
C LEU A 202 -19.29 -6.00 0.97
N MET A 203 -19.43 -5.98 2.29
CA MET A 203 -20.69 -5.75 3.00
C MET A 203 -20.94 -4.27 3.32
N PHE A 204 -20.04 -3.42 2.85
CA PHE A 204 -20.10 -1.96 2.97
C PHE A 204 -19.64 -1.34 1.63
N ALA A 205 -20.00 -0.08 1.40
CA ALA A 205 -19.55 0.65 0.23
C ALA A 205 -18.18 1.30 0.50
N PRO A 206 -17.17 1.14 -0.38
CA PRO A 206 -15.92 1.90 -0.31
C PRO A 206 -16.17 3.42 -0.30
N MET A 207 -15.32 4.16 0.40
CA MET A 207 -15.42 5.61 0.63
C MET A 207 -14.84 6.41 -0.54
N LYS A 208 -15.30 6.11 -1.76
CA LYS A 208 -14.82 6.75 -3.00
C LYS A 208 -14.70 8.27 -2.85
N ASP A 209 -13.57 8.81 -3.28
CA ASP A 209 -13.22 10.24 -3.32
C ASP A 209 -13.17 10.98 -1.96
N LYS A 210 -13.32 10.27 -0.84
CA LYS A 210 -13.35 10.87 0.51
C LYS A 210 -12.47 10.16 1.53
N ALA A 211 -11.67 9.19 1.09
CA ALA A 211 -10.89 8.37 2.01
C ALA A 211 -9.54 8.97 2.40
N ASN A 212 -8.97 9.86 1.58
CA ASN A 212 -7.65 10.45 1.81
C ASN A 212 -7.58 11.18 3.17
N ASP A 213 -6.52 10.92 3.92
CA ASP A 213 -6.23 11.56 5.21
C ASP A 213 -4.79 12.11 5.19
N THR A 214 -4.59 13.18 4.43
CA THR A 214 -3.27 13.74 4.18
C THR A 214 -2.71 14.46 5.43
N ASP A 215 -1.43 14.20 5.70
CA ASP A 215 -0.70 14.92 6.74
C ASP A 215 -0.65 16.42 6.48
N GLN A 216 -0.70 17.19 7.57
CA GLN A 216 -0.52 18.63 7.52
C GLN A 216 0.95 18.96 7.82
N PRO A 217 1.51 20.03 7.21
CA PRO A 217 2.86 20.47 7.53
C PRO A 217 3.03 20.74 9.03
N ALA A 218 4.19 20.34 9.58
CA ALA A 218 4.54 20.71 10.95
C ALA A 218 4.75 22.23 11.03
N MET A 219 4.02 22.88 11.93
CA MET A 219 4.21 24.30 12.20
C MET A 219 5.50 24.47 13.01
N MET A 220 6.55 24.96 12.36
CA MET A 220 7.78 25.38 13.05
C MET A 220 7.50 26.72 13.75
N LYS A 221 7.85 26.83 15.03
CA LYS A 221 7.81 28.09 15.79
C LYS A 221 9.15 28.81 15.70
#